data_AF-A0A1W1UZ18-F1
#
_entry.id   AF-A0A1W1UZ18-F1
#
_cell.length_a   1.000
_cell.length_b   1.000
_cell.length_c   1.000
_cell.angle_alpha   90.00
_cell.angle_beta   90.00
_cell.angle_gamma   90.00
#
_symmetry.space_group_name_H-M   'P 1'
#
loop_
_entity.id
_entity.type
_entity.pdbx_description
1 polymer ?
#
loop_
_entity_poly.entity_id
_entity_poly.type
_entity_poly.pdbx_seq_one_letter_code
_entity_poly.pdbx_strand_id
1 'polypeptide(L)'
;MRLMNEAHTAPTTVLLIAEQRFDVLLGQVLAGYPNRREYVAWFDAKSQRDRHLLAVQGLYSQVCNGGFAQWINNGYAEQDALTLQLARMLPLYPRVQEVQALVDRALAVREADDGTPYLSDEAHDQLDPLDDAFFALSDGFADVFHRYLLVWN
;
A
#
# COMPACT_ATOMS: atom_id res chain seq x y z
N MET A 1 -32.03 -13.80 -26.41
CA MET A 1 -31.87 -12.86 -25.28
C MET A 1 -31.95 -13.64 -23.97
N ARG A 2 -30.78 -13.99 -23.42
CA ARG A 2 -30.45 -14.63 -22.12
C ARG A 2 -28.93 -14.85 -22.24
N LEU A 3 -28.07 -14.34 -21.37
CA LEU A 3 -27.97 -14.64 -19.95
C LEU A 3 -27.56 -13.36 -19.18
N MET A 4 -28.36 -12.97 -18.18
CA MET A 4 -27.84 -12.29 -16.99
C MET A 4 -27.60 -13.40 -15.96
N ASN A 5 -26.34 -13.65 -15.67
CA ASN A 5 -25.76 -14.38 -14.55
C ASN A 5 -24.27 -14.09 -14.76
N GLU A 6 -23.65 -13.24 -13.95
CA GLU A 6 -23.21 -13.62 -12.62
C GLU A 6 -23.34 -12.44 -11.65
N ALA A 7 -23.99 -12.68 -10.53
CA ALA A 7 -23.83 -11.84 -9.35
C ALA A 7 -22.38 -12.00 -8.86
N HIS A 8 -21.54 -10.99 -9.07
CA HIS A 8 -20.25 -10.87 -8.39
C HIS A 8 -20.48 -10.52 -6.90
N THR A 9 -20.87 -11.50 -6.09
CA THR A 9 -21.08 -11.33 -4.63
C THR A 9 -20.12 -12.18 -3.80
N ALA A 10 -18.89 -12.34 -4.25
CA ALA A 10 -17.77 -12.82 -3.43
C ALA A 10 -16.55 -11.88 -3.26
N PRO A 11 -16.64 -10.52 -3.32
CA PRO A 11 -15.53 -9.67 -2.87
C PRO A 11 -15.52 -9.36 -1.36
N THR A 12 -16.67 -9.41 -0.68
CA THR A 12 -16.84 -8.70 0.61
C THR A 12 -16.18 -9.37 1.82
N THR A 13 -16.26 -10.70 1.94
CA THR A 13 -15.74 -11.42 3.14
C THR A 13 -14.21 -11.41 3.22
N VAL A 14 -13.54 -11.39 2.07
CA VAL A 14 -12.07 -11.42 1.98
C VAL A 14 -11.48 -10.07 2.32
N LEU A 15 -12.08 -9.00 1.80
CA LEU A 15 -11.85 -7.62 2.20
C LEU A 15 -11.93 -7.50 3.73
N LEU A 16 -13.04 -7.96 4.32
CA LEU A 16 -13.26 -7.96 5.77
C LEU A 16 -12.16 -8.70 6.55
N ILE A 17 -11.66 -9.85 6.09
CA ILE A 17 -10.60 -10.60 6.80
C ILE A 17 -9.25 -9.89 6.71
N ALA A 18 -8.90 -9.35 5.53
CA ALA A 18 -7.67 -8.59 5.34
C ALA A 18 -7.67 -7.30 6.15
N GLU A 19 -8.79 -6.55 6.12
CA GLU A 19 -9.02 -5.34 6.89
C GLU A 19 -8.99 -5.63 8.40
N GLN A 20 -9.70 -6.65 8.88
CA GLN A 20 -9.66 -7.04 10.29
C GLN A 20 -8.25 -7.42 10.76
N ARG A 21 -7.48 -8.15 9.94
CA ARG A 21 -6.10 -8.50 10.29
C ARG A 21 -5.18 -7.28 10.25
N PHE A 22 -5.40 -6.36 9.31
CA PHE A 22 -4.69 -5.08 9.29
C PHE A 22 -5.02 -4.24 10.52
N ASP A 23 -6.29 -4.12 10.90
CA ASP A 23 -6.75 -3.38 12.09
C ASP A 23 -6.15 -3.95 13.38
N VAL A 24 -6.05 -5.28 13.49
CA VAL A 24 -5.38 -5.92 14.64
C VAL A 24 -3.89 -5.57 14.67
N LEU A 25 -3.21 -5.59 13.52
CA LEU A 25 -1.80 -5.25 13.43
C LEU A 25 -1.58 -3.75 13.70
N LEU A 26 -2.45 -2.87 13.19
CA LEU A 26 -2.41 -1.43 13.42
C LEU A 26 -2.72 -1.08 14.88
N GLY A 27 -3.68 -1.76 15.50
CA GLY A 27 -3.97 -1.64 16.93
C GLY A 27 -2.78 -2.01 17.80
N GLN A 28 -1.97 -2.99 17.41
CA GLN A 28 -0.71 -3.32 18.10
C GLN A 28 0.34 -2.20 17.94
N VAL A 29 0.35 -1.51 16.80
CA VAL A 29 1.26 -0.37 16.58
C VAL A 29 0.89 0.81 17.47
N LEU A 30 -0.39 1.20 17.45
CA LEU A 30 -0.94 2.31 18.23
C LEU A 30 -0.84 2.07 19.75
N ALA A 31 -0.81 0.81 20.19
CA ALA A 31 -0.75 0.45 21.60
C ALA A 31 0.67 0.39 22.19
N GLY A 32 1.75 0.48 21.40
CA GLY A 32 3.05 0.03 21.94
C GLY A 32 4.37 0.52 21.35
N TYR A 33 4.42 1.33 20.28
CA TYR A 33 5.71 1.77 19.71
C TYR A 33 5.92 3.29 19.82
N PRO A 34 6.44 3.80 20.96
CA PRO A 34 6.72 5.22 21.18
C PRO A 34 7.78 5.81 20.25
N ASN A 35 8.53 5.01 19.48
CA ASN A 35 9.50 5.52 18.51
C ASN A 35 9.71 4.61 17.29
N ARG A 36 10.26 5.20 16.21
CA ARG A 36 10.50 4.55 14.91
C ARG A 36 11.34 3.27 14.99
N ARG A 37 12.29 3.19 15.92
CA ARG A 37 13.19 2.02 16.05
C ARG A 37 12.43 0.78 16.54
N GLU A 38 11.51 0.98 17.47
CA GLU A 38 10.69 -0.10 18.02
C GLU A 38 9.64 -0.58 17.01
N TYR A 39 9.12 0.33 16.17
CA TYR A 39 8.26 -0.03 15.04
C TYR A 39 8.99 -0.94 14.03
N VAL A 40 10.22 -0.60 13.64
CA VAL A 40 11.01 -1.40 12.68
C VAL A 40 11.27 -2.81 13.24
N ALA A 41 11.70 -2.91 14.51
CA ALA A 41 11.95 -4.20 15.15
C ALA A 41 10.68 -5.06 15.25
N TRP A 42 9.53 -4.44 15.56
CA TRP A 42 8.25 -5.12 15.57
C TRP A 42 7.83 -5.59 14.18
N PHE A 43 7.98 -4.74 13.17
CA PHE A 43 7.65 -5.05 11.77
C PHE A 43 8.49 -6.23 11.30
N ASP A 44 9.79 -6.24 11.57
CA ASP A 44 10.70 -7.34 11.20
C ASP A 44 10.40 -8.65 11.94
N ALA A 45 9.85 -8.58 13.15
CA ALA A 45 9.39 -9.75 13.88
C ALA A 45 8.11 -10.38 13.32
N LYS A 46 7.45 -9.73 12.35
CA LYS A 46 6.23 -10.26 11.73
C LYS A 46 6.52 -11.32 10.67
N SER A 47 5.52 -12.19 10.48
CA SER A 47 5.53 -13.13 9.37
C SER A 47 5.69 -12.39 8.04
N GLN A 48 6.27 -13.07 7.05
CA GLN A 48 6.42 -12.50 5.71
C GLN A 48 5.06 -12.06 5.12
N ARG A 49 3.98 -12.80 5.44
CA ARG A 49 2.60 -12.47 5.07
C ARG A 49 2.15 -11.15 5.68
N ASP A 50 2.35 -10.99 6.99
CA ASP A 50 1.90 -9.81 7.73
C ASP A 50 2.71 -8.57 7.33
N ARG A 51 4.02 -8.71 7.08
CA ARG A 51 4.83 -7.64 6.48
C ARG A 51 4.31 -7.23 5.10
N HIS A 52 3.85 -8.20 4.31
CA HIS A 52 3.28 -7.94 2.99
C HIS A 52 1.95 -7.21 3.07
N LEU A 53 1.05 -7.69 3.94
CA LEU A 53 -0.21 -7.04 4.26
C LEU A 53 0.02 -5.59 4.72
N LEU A 54 0.91 -5.37 5.68
CA LEU A 54 1.20 -4.05 6.25
C LEU A 54 1.79 -3.09 5.21
N ALA A 55 2.72 -3.53 4.36
CA ALA A 55 3.33 -2.68 3.36
C ALA A 55 2.32 -2.28 2.26
N VAL A 56 1.59 -3.25 1.70
CA VAL A 56 0.70 -3.00 0.56
C VAL A 56 -0.60 -2.31 1.00
N GLN A 57 -1.20 -2.73 2.12
CA GLN A 57 -2.35 -2.02 2.70
C GLN A 57 -1.93 -0.62 3.20
N GLY A 58 -0.72 -0.49 3.74
CA GLY A 58 -0.16 0.81 4.13
C GLY A 58 -0.07 1.78 2.94
N LEU A 59 0.42 1.31 1.78
CA LEU A 59 0.37 2.09 0.54
C LEU A 59 -1.07 2.48 0.18
N TYR A 60 -1.94 1.47 0.02
CA TYR A 60 -3.33 1.68 -0.42
C TYR A 60 -4.07 2.67 0.48
N SER A 61 -4.09 2.44 1.79
CA SER A 61 -4.83 3.28 2.74
C SER A 61 -4.27 4.70 2.83
N GLN A 62 -2.95 4.91 2.78
CA GLN A 62 -2.39 6.25 2.88
C GLN A 62 -2.62 7.05 1.60
N VAL A 63 -2.37 6.44 0.43
CA VAL A 63 -2.55 7.12 -0.86
C VAL A 63 -4.03 7.40 -1.12
N CYS A 64 -4.94 6.44 -0.86
CA CYS A 64 -6.39 6.67 -0.97
C CYS A 64 -6.94 7.71 0.02
N ASN A 65 -6.25 8.02 1.12
CA ASN A 65 -6.71 9.00 2.10
C ASN A 65 -6.16 10.41 1.84
N GLY A 66 -4.89 10.54 1.46
CA GLY A 66 -4.26 11.85 1.26
C GLY A 66 -3.03 11.81 0.35
N GLY A 67 -3.04 10.88 -0.60
CA GLY A 67 -2.05 10.82 -1.66
C GLY A 67 -0.68 10.27 -1.26
N PHE A 68 0.22 10.22 -2.23
CA PHE A 68 1.61 9.86 -2.05
C PHE A 68 2.31 10.81 -1.08
N ALA A 69 1.90 12.07 -1.01
CA ALA A 69 2.44 13.02 -0.05
C ALA A 69 2.17 12.61 1.40
N GLN A 70 0.94 12.19 1.73
CA GLN A 70 0.63 11.65 3.05
C GLN A 70 1.43 10.37 3.33
N TRP A 71 1.52 9.46 2.35
CA TRP A 71 2.30 8.22 2.48
C TRP A 71 3.79 8.48 2.78
N ILE A 72 4.40 9.45 2.10
CA ILE A 72 5.79 9.87 2.30
C ILE A 72 5.98 10.57 3.65
N ASN A 73 5.18 11.60 3.95
CA ASN A 73 5.32 12.40 5.17
C ASN A 73 5.08 11.57 6.44
N ASN A 74 4.26 10.51 6.36
CA ASN A 74 4.05 9.57 7.46
C ASN A 74 5.15 8.50 7.58
N GLY A 75 6.21 8.56 6.76
CA GLY A 75 7.39 7.70 6.85
C GLY A 75 7.21 6.29 6.28
N TYR A 76 6.16 6.05 5.49
CA TYR A 76 5.96 4.73 4.86
C TYR A 76 6.90 4.48 3.67
N ALA A 77 7.36 5.56 3.01
CA ALA A 77 8.30 5.50 1.91
C ALA A 77 9.71 5.01 2.31
N GLU A 78 10.06 5.11 3.59
CA GLU A 78 11.37 4.70 4.11
C GLU A 78 11.49 3.18 4.34
N GLN A 79 10.49 2.41 3.92
CA GLN A 79 10.43 0.96 4.07
C GLN A 79 10.69 0.28 2.72
N ASP A 80 11.90 -0.24 2.51
CA ASP A 80 12.27 -1.09 1.34
C ASP A 80 11.33 -2.30 1.15
N ALA A 81 10.56 -2.62 2.18
CA ALA A 81 9.58 -3.68 2.18
C ALA A 81 8.60 -3.55 1.01
N LEU A 82 8.05 -2.36 0.72
CA LEU A 82 7.01 -2.21 -0.30
C LEU A 82 7.48 -2.65 -1.70
N THR A 83 8.63 -2.14 -2.15
CA THR A 83 9.22 -2.50 -3.45
C THR A 83 9.48 -4.00 -3.55
N LEU A 84 10.02 -4.62 -2.50
CA LEU A 84 10.24 -6.07 -2.47
C LEU A 84 8.92 -6.86 -2.54
N GLN A 85 7.86 -6.36 -1.90
CA GLN A 85 6.56 -7.03 -1.90
C GLN A 85 5.85 -6.91 -3.24
N LEU A 86 5.81 -5.73 -3.85
CA LEU A 86 5.25 -5.52 -5.18
C LEU A 86 5.97 -6.37 -6.23
N ALA A 87 7.30 -6.47 -6.17
CA ALA A 87 8.10 -7.33 -7.04
C ALA A 87 7.71 -8.82 -6.95
N ARG A 88 7.23 -9.29 -5.79
CA ARG A 88 6.74 -10.67 -5.61
C ARG A 88 5.33 -10.89 -6.11
N MET A 89 4.50 -9.86 -6.16
CA MET A 89 3.16 -9.93 -6.74
C MET A 89 3.21 -9.88 -8.27
N LEU A 90 4.19 -9.17 -8.84
CA LEU A 90 4.30 -8.89 -10.27
C LEU A 90 4.19 -10.12 -11.19
N PRO A 91 4.84 -11.28 -10.91
CA PRO A 91 4.73 -12.46 -11.77
C PRO A 91 3.34 -13.08 -11.81
N LEU A 92 2.53 -12.83 -10.77
CA LEU A 92 1.18 -13.36 -10.63
C LEU A 92 0.12 -12.37 -11.14
N TYR A 93 0.42 -11.08 -11.06
CA TYR A 93 -0.50 -10.00 -11.37
C TYR A 93 0.20 -8.88 -12.13
N PRO A 94 0.21 -8.93 -13.47
CA PRO A 94 0.89 -7.92 -14.30
C PRO A 94 0.40 -6.48 -14.07
N ARG A 95 -0.85 -6.29 -13.64
CA ARG A 95 -1.42 -4.98 -13.26
C ARG A 95 -0.66 -4.29 -12.12
N VAL A 96 0.08 -5.04 -11.30
CA VAL A 96 0.93 -4.47 -10.24
C VAL A 96 2.07 -3.64 -10.84
N GLN A 97 2.44 -3.86 -12.09
CA GLN A 97 3.48 -3.09 -12.77
C GLN A 97 3.15 -1.58 -12.81
N GLU A 98 1.88 -1.24 -13.05
CA GLU A 98 1.45 0.15 -13.13
C GLU A 98 1.56 0.82 -11.76
N VAL A 99 1.19 0.11 -10.69
CA VAL A 99 1.35 0.59 -9.32
C VAL A 99 2.82 0.74 -8.93
N GLN A 100 3.67 -0.24 -9.28
CA GLN A 100 5.12 -0.16 -9.05
C GLN A 100 5.71 1.09 -9.73
N ALA A 101 5.31 1.38 -10.97
CA ALA A 101 5.80 2.55 -11.70
C ALA A 101 5.38 3.86 -11.03
N LEU A 102 4.19 3.94 -10.43
CA LEU A 102 3.76 5.11 -9.65
C LEU A 102 4.57 5.27 -8.37
N VAL A 103 4.80 4.17 -7.63
CA VAL A 103 5.62 4.16 -6.42
C VAL A 103 7.04 4.61 -6.73
N ASP A 104 7.67 4.08 -7.78
CA ASP A 104 9.03 4.45 -8.19
C ASP A 104 9.14 5.95 -8.51
N ARG A 105 8.12 6.51 -9.19
CA ARG A 105 8.06 7.95 -9.49
C ARG A 105 7.88 8.80 -8.23
N ALA A 106 7.01 8.38 -7.31
CA ALA A 106 6.80 9.10 -6.06
C ALA A 106 8.07 9.09 -5.18
N LEU A 107 8.79 7.97 -5.15
CA LEU A 107 10.09 7.87 -4.47
C LEU A 107 11.13 8.78 -5.13
N ALA A 108 11.18 8.85 -6.45
CA ALA A 108 12.09 9.76 -7.16
C ALA A 108 11.81 11.23 -6.84
N VAL A 109 10.53 11.63 -6.71
CA VAL A 109 10.15 12.97 -6.25
C VAL A 109 10.67 13.22 -4.84
N ARG A 110 10.50 12.27 -3.91
CA ARG A 110 11.03 12.38 -2.54
C ARG A 110 12.55 12.46 -2.50
N GLU A 111 13.27 11.70 -3.33
CA GLU A 111 14.72 11.74 -3.37
C GLU A 111 15.28 13.06 -3.93
N ALA A 112 14.54 13.67 -4.87
CA ALA A 112 14.90 14.98 -5.42
C ALA A 112 14.57 16.14 -4.47
N ASP A 113 13.58 15.95 -3.60
CA ASP A 113 13.21 16.88 -2.54
C ASP A 113 14.25 16.82 -1.40
N ASP A 114 14.78 17.97 -1.02
CA ASP A 114 16.06 18.24 -0.34
C ASP A 114 16.31 17.65 1.07
N GLY A 115 15.59 16.59 1.46
CA GLY A 115 15.79 15.87 2.71
C GLY A 115 15.19 16.56 3.92
N THR A 116 14.35 17.58 3.71
CA THR A 116 13.51 18.16 4.76
C THR A 116 12.50 17.12 5.30
N PRO A 117 12.10 17.23 6.58
CA PRO A 117 11.17 16.27 7.19
C PRO A 117 9.75 16.33 6.60
N TYR A 118 9.42 17.38 5.86
CA TYR A 118 8.16 17.55 5.14
C TYR A 118 8.47 17.87 3.69
N LEU A 119 7.66 17.35 2.77
CA LEU A 119 7.76 17.66 1.35
C LEU A 119 7.59 19.16 1.06
N SER A 120 8.37 19.69 0.12
CA SER A 120 8.15 21.04 -0.41
C SER A 120 6.83 21.15 -1.20
N ASP A 121 6.33 22.38 -1.38
CA ASP A 121 5.16 22.64 -2.24
C ASP A 121 5.38 22.15 -3.68
N GLU A 122 6.61 22.30 -4.19
CA GLU A 122 6.98 21.82 -5.53
C GLU A 122 6.93 20.28 -5.62
N ALA A 123 7.33 19.58 -4.55
CA ALA A 123 7.19 18.13 -4.49
C ALA A 123 5.72 17.71 -4.39
N HIS A 124 4.88 18.45 -3.66
CA HIS A 124 3.44 18.24 -3.63
C HIS A 124 2.83 18.35 -5.04
N ASP A 125 3.11 19.44 -5.77
CA ASP A 125 2.61 19.65 -7.14
C ASP A 125 3.03 18.53 -8.10
N GLN A 126 4.20 17.92 -7.90
CA GLN A 126 4.68 16.79 -8.70
C GLN A 126 4.00 15.45 -8.36
N LEU A 127 3.50 15.30 -7.12
CA LEU A 127 2.83 14.08 -6.65
C LEU A 127 1.34 14.06 -7.02
N ASP A 128 0.66 15.20 -7.08
CA ASP A 128 -0.75 15.33 -7.46
C ASP A 128 -1.15 14.49 -8.71
N PRO A 129 -0.43 14.57 -9.86
CA PRO A 129 -0.78 13.76 -11.03
C PRO A 129 -0.54 12.25 -10.81
N LEU A 130 0.29 11.86 -9.84
CA LEU A 130 0.48 10.44 -9.47
C LEU A 130 -0.68 9.93 -8.62
N ASP A 131 -1.25 10.79 -7.77
CA ASP A 131 -2.42 10.46 -6.95
C ASP A 131 -3.63 10.16 -7.85
N ASP A 132 -3.90 11.04 -8.82
CA ASP A 132 -4.96 10.83 -9.82
C ASP A 132 -4.78 9.51 -10.58
N ALA A 133 -3.55 9.22 -11.00
CA ALA A 133 -3.23 7.97 -11.68
C ALA A 133 -3.41 6.75 -10.77
N PHE A 134 -3.06 6.87 -9.49
CA PHE A 134 -3.27 5.80 -8.52
C PHE A 134 -4.76 5.57 -8.25
N PHE A 135 -5.56 6.63 -8.11
CA PHE A 135 -7.00 6.52 -7.90
C PHE A 135 -7.69 5.80 -9.05
N ALA A 136 -7.29 6.08 -10.29
CA ALA A 136 -7.81 5.38 -11.47
C ALA A 136 -7.51 3.86 -11.46
N LEU A 137 -6.46 3.43 -10.76
CA LEU A 137 -6.05 2.03 -10.64
C LEU A 137 -6.51 1.36 -9.33
N SER A 138 -6.90 2.16 -8.34
CA SER A 138 -7.04 1.74 -6.94
C SER A 138 -8.01 0.57 -6.75
N ASP A 139 -9.19 0.59 -7.36
CA ASP A 139 -10.17 -0.50 -7.29
C ASP A 139 -9.62 -1.82 -7.87
N GLY A 140 -8.93 -1.73 -9.02
CA GLY A 140 -8.31 -2.88 -9.67
C GLY A 140 -7.13 -3.43 -8.87
N PHE A 141 -6.36 -2.54 -8.25
CA PHE A 141 -5.25 -2.92 -7.38
C PHE A 141 -5.73 -3.58 -6.08
N ALA A 142 -6.81 -3.07 -5.48
CA ALA A 142 -7.44 -3.65 -4.30
C ALA A 142 -7.90 -5.09 -4.56
N ASP A 143 -8.58 -5.38 -5.68
CA ASP A 143 -8.98 -6.75 -6.04
C ASP A 143 -7.76 -7.69 -6.16
N VAL A 144 -6.71 -7.24 -6.85
CA VAL A 144 -5.45 -8.01 -6.99
C VAL A 144 -4.82 -8.31 -5.64
N PHE A 145 -4.69 -7.29 -4.81
CA PHE A 145 -4.07 -7.40 -3.49
C PHE A 145 -4.86 -8.37 -2.58
N HIS A 146 -6.18 -8.26 -2.53
CA HIS A 146 -7.01 -9.17 -1.74
C HIS A 146 -6.90 -10.62 -2.21
N ARG A 147 -6.89 -10.86 -3.53
CA ARG A 147 -6.69 -12.20 -4.08
C ARG A 147 -5.31 -12.75 -3.74
N TYR A 148 -4.27 -11.93 -3.79
CA TYR A 148 -2.92 -12.35 -3.41
C TYR A 148 -2.86 -12.81 -1.95
N LEU A 149 -3.53 -12.10 -1.03
CA LEU A 149 -3.59 -12.49 0.38
C LEU A 149 -4.33 -13.82 0.62
N LEU A 150 -5.29 -14.18 -0.24
CA LEU A 150 -5.97 -15.49 -0.16
C LEU A 150 -5.05 -16.66 -0.52
N VAL A 151 -4.07 -16.45 -1.41
CA VAL A 151 -3.11 -17.49 -1.78
C VAL A 151 -2.19 -17.85 -0.60
N TRP A 152 -2.09 -16.97 0.39
CA TRP A 152 -1.28 -17.13 1.59
C TRP A 152 -2.08 -17.66 2.80
N ASN A 153 -3.34 -18.08 2.61
CA ASN A 153 -4.13 -18.79 3.63
C ASN A 153 -3.77 -20.27 3.72
#